data_AF-A0A1A9D1S2-F1
#
_entry.id   AF-A0A1A9D1S2-F1
#
_cell.length_a   1.000
_cell.length_b   1.000
_cell.length_c   1.000
_cell.angle_alpha   90.00
_cell.angle_beta   90.00
_cell.angle_gamma   90.00
#
_symmetry.space_group_name_H-M   'P 1'
#
loop_
_entity.id
_entity.type
_entity.pdbx_description
1 polymer ?
#
loop_
_entity_poly.entity_id
_entity_poly.type
_entity_poly.pdbx_seq_one_letter_code
_entity_poly.pdbx_strand_id
1 'polypeptide(L)'
;MTGTAEPTGRCYCGCGKLVGYGRYFAAGHDKTAEAAFLALHHNGTVAQMLHDHGYRAVADRDDAKSVTKAAVDQKLWQECPKGCGYRGARESINNHVNRHHKEN
;
A
#
# COMPACT_ATOMS: atom_id res chain seq x y z
N MET A 1 -21.67 -2.72 -5.04
CA MET A 1 -21.76 -1.88 -3.82
C MET A 1 -20.74 -0.76 -3.96
N THR A 2 -21.18 0.46 -4.28
CA THR A 2 -20.31 1.64 -4.46
C THR A 2 -20.63 2.65 -3.37
N GLY A 3 -20.11 2.40 -2.18
CA GLY A 3 -20.14 3.34 -1.06
C GLY A 3 -18.74 3.45 -0.49
N THR A 4 -18.27 4.67 -0.26
CA THR A 4 -17.06 4.90 0.54
C THR A 4 -17.32 4.45 1.97
N ALA A 5 -16.36 3.80 2.61
CA ALA A 5 -16.52 3.44 4.02
C ALA A 5 -16.70 4.71 4.87
N GLU A 6 -17.63 4.69 5.83
CA GLU A 6 -17.94 5.81 6.71
C GLU A 6 -17.56 5.50 8.16
N PRO A 7 -16.96 6.42 8.93
CA PRO A 7 -16.55 6.13 10.30
C PRO A 7 -17.78 5.92 11.20
N THR A 8 -17.91 4.72 11.77
CA THR A 8 -19.09 4.32 12.56
C THR A 8 -18.96 4.60 14.07
N GLY A 9 -17.81 5.12 14.51
CA GLY A 9 -17.46 5.20 15.93
C GLY A 9 -17.01 3.87 16.55
N ARG A 10 -16.97 2.78 15.76
CA ARG A 10 -16.42 1.48 16.16
C ARG A 10 -15.26 1.06 15.28
N CYS A 11 -14.34 0.30 15.86
CA CYS A 11 -13.16 -0.18 15.16
C CYS A 11 -13.55 -1.16 14.04
N TYR A 12 -13.15 -0.83 12.81
CA TYR A 12 -13.42 -1.60 11.59
C TYR A 12 -12.78 -2.99 11.58
N CYS A 13 -11.79 -3.26 12.43
CA CYS A 13 -11.24 -4.60 12.60
C CYS A 13 -12.23 -5.60 13.24
N GLY A 14 -13.42 -5.16 13.68
CA GLY A 14 -14.45 -6.03 14.24
C GLY A 14 -14.32 -6.33 15.74
N CYS A 15 -13.33 -5.76 16.44
CA CYS A 15 -13.14 -6.02 17.89
C CYS A 15 -14.19 -5.34 18.80
N GLY A 16 -15.10 -4.56 18.24
CA GLY A 16 -16.16 -3.86 18.99
C GLY A 16 -15.72 -2.59 19.74
N LYS A 17 -14.41 -2.31 19.83
CA LYS A 17 -13.85 -1.13 20.51
C LYS A 17 -14.36 0.18 19.91
N LEU A 18 -14.73 1.13 20.78
CA LEU A 18 -15.05 2.50 20.37
C LEU A 18 -13.79 3.23 19.89
N VAL A 19 -13.93 4.00 18.82
CA VAL A 19 -12.87 4.84 18.25
C VAL A 19 -13.32 6.29 18.21
N GLY A 20 -12.36 7.21 18.26
CA GLY A 20 -12.66 8.65 18.21
C GLY A 20 -13.41 9.06 16.94
N TYR A 21 -14.11 10.19 17.00
CA TYR A 21 -14.86 10.73 15.87
C TYR A 21 -13.99 10.83 14.61
N GLY A 22 -14.53 10.42 13.46
CA GLY A 22 -13.83 10.41 12.18
C GLY A 22 -12.76 9.31 12.04
N ARG A 23 -12.54 8.45 13.03
CA ARG A 23 -11.59 7.33 12.95
C ARG A 23 -12.28 6.03 12.54
N TYR A 24 -11.55 5.22 11.78
CA TYR A 24 -11.99 3.88 11.37
C TYR A 24 -11.42 2.78 12.28
N PHE A 25 -10.19 2.96 12.75
CA PHE A 25 -9.45 1.94 13.50
C PHE A 25 -8.96 2.47 14.85
N ALA A 26 -8.87 1.57 15.83
CA ALA A 26 -8.02 1.80 16.99
C ALA A 26 -6.54 1.76 16.57
N ALA A 27 -5.65 2.33 17.38
CA ALA A 27 -4.22 2.40 17.05
C ALA A 27 -3.64 1.01 16.75
N GLY A 28 -3.08 0.83 15.54
CA GLY A 28 -2.48 -0.43 15.07
C GLY A 28 -3.46 -1.50 14.60
N HIS A 29 -4.78 -1.28 14.74
CA HIS A 29 -5.78 -2.27 14.36
C HIS A 29 -6.05 -2.31 12.84
N ASP A 30 -5.58 -1.32 12.08
CA ASP A 30 -5.60 -1.35 10.61
C ASP A 30 -4.77 -2.54 10.09
N LYS A 31 -3.60 -2.78 10.68
CA LYS A 31 -2.76 -3.92 10.31
C LYS A 31 -3.33 -5.26 10.77
N THR A 32 -4.00 -5.30 11.92
CA THR A 32 -4.74 -6.50 12.33
C THR A 32 -5.87 -6.83 11.35
N ALA A 33 -6.62 -5.81 10.91
CA ALA A 33 -7.68 -5.99 9.93
C ALA A 33 -7.13 -6.44 8.56
N GLU A 34 -6.04 -5.82 8.09
CA GLU A 34 -5.34 -6.21 6.85
C GLU A 34 -4.87 -7.67 6.90
N ALA A 35 -4.26 -8.11 8.01
CA ALA A 35 -3.80 -9.49 8.17
C ALA A 35 -4.97 -10.49 8.20
N ALA A 36 -6.06 -10.16 8.89
CA ALA A 36 -7.27 -11.00 8.88
C ALA A 36 -7.89 -11.08 7.48
N PHE A 37 -7.94 -9.97 6.76
CA PHE A 37 -8.43 -9.93 5.38
C PHE A 37 -7.57 -10.80 4.45
N LEU A 38 -6.24 -10.70 4.57
CA LEU A 38 -5.30 -11.56 3.84
C LEU A 38 -5.52 -13.04 4.15
N ALA A 39 -5.76 -13.41 5.41
CA ALA A 39 -6.05 -14.78 5.80
C ALA A 39 -7.35 -15.31 5.16
N LEU A 40 -8.40 -14.49 5.11
CA LEU A 40 -9.71 -14.86 4.56
C LEU A 40 -9.70 -14.98 3.03
N HIS A 41 -9.00 -14.08 2.33
CA HIS A 41 -9.14 -13.94 0.87
C HIS A 41 -7.90 -14.35 0.07
N HIS A 42 -6.72 -14.36 0.70
CA HIS A 42 -5.44 -14.45 -0.01
C HIS A 42 -4.46 -15.40 0.68
N ASN A 43 -4.98 -16.46 1.32
CA ASN A 43 -4.18 -17.50 1.97
C ASN A 43 -3.13 -16.95 2.97
N GLY A 44 -3.43 -15.81 3.60
CA GLY A 44 -2.58 -15.16 4.60
C GLY A 44 -1.35 -14.44 4.04
N THR A 45 -1.20 -14.26 2.72
CA THR A 45 0.02 -13.66 2.16
C THR A 45 -0.27 -12.52 1.19
N VAL A 46 0.56 -11.47 1.25
CA VAL A 46 0.55 -10.38 0.26
C VAL A 46 0.94 -10.90 -1.12
N ALA A 47 1.83 -11.91 -1.21
CA ALA A 47 2.22 -12.50 -2.49
C ALA A 47 1.02 -13.09 -3.25
N GLN A 48 0.15 -13.84 -2.55
CA GLN A 48 -1.06 -14.38 -3.15
C GLN A 48 -2.08 -13.29 -3.49
N MET A 49 -2.21 -12.25 -2.66
CA MET A 49 -3.04 -11.07 -2.98
C MET A 49 -2.58 -10.42 -4.28
N LEU A 50 -1.27 -10.16 -4.41
CA LEU A 50 -0.72 -9.60 -5.65
C LEU A 50 -0.98 -10.51 -6.85
N HIS A 51 -0.80 -11.83 -6.68
CA HIS A 51 -1.07 -12.82 -7.72
C HIS A 51 -2.53 -12.83 -8.18
N ASP A 52 -3.48 -12.80 -7.25
CA ASP A 52 -4.92 -12.75 -7.51
C ASP A 52 -5.31 -11.50 -8.31
N HIS A 53 -4.63 -10.38 -8.05
CA HIS A 53 -4.80 -9.13 -8.79
C HIS A 53 -3.93 -9.02 -10.07
N GLY A 54 -3.31 -10.12 -10.49
CA GLY A 54 -2.58 -10.21 -11.76
C GLY A 54 -1.15 -9.69 -11.73
N TYR A 55 -0.57 -9.44 -10.55
CA TYR A 55 0.83 -9.08 -10.36
C TYR A 55 1.66 -10.30 -9.95
N ARG A 56 2.97 -10.30 -10.23
CA ARG A 56 3.85 -11.41 -9.84
C ARG A 56 5.30 -10.97 -9.68
N ALA A 57 6.14 -11.86 -9.16
CA ALA A 57 7.58 -11.69 -9.24
C ALA A 57 8.01 -11.65 -10.71
N VAL A 58 8.83 -10.66 -11.06
CA VAL A 58 9.32 -10.41 -12.41
C VAL A 58 10.84 -10.24 -12.37
N ALA A 59 11.52 -10.73 -13.41
CA ALA A 59 12.95 -10.53 -13.56
C ALA A 59 13.28 -9.10 -14.01
N ASP A 60 12.45 -8.57 -14.91
CA ASP A 60 12.54 -7.19 -15.35
C ASP A 60 11.57 -6.31 -14.56
N ARG A 61 12.11 -5.23 -14.00
CA ARG A 61 11.36 -4.28 -13.17
C ARG A 61 10.37 -3.44 -13.97
N ASP A 62 10.52 -3.34 -15.29
CA ASP A 62 9.63 -2.59 -16.16
C ASP A 62 8.45 -3.43 -16.69
N ASP A 63 8.44 -4.73 -16.39
CA ASP A 63 7.34 -5.62 -16.74
C ASP A 63 6.00 -5.13 -16.17
N ALA A 64 4.95 -5.20 -17.00
CA ALA A 64 3.60 -4.75 -16.65
C ALA A 64 2.98 -5.49 -15.46
N LYS A 65 3.53 -6.64 -15.07
CA LYS A 65 3.12 -7.44 -13.91
C LYS A 65 3.82 -7.03 -12.61
N SER A 66 4.72 -6.05 -12.67
CA SER A 66 5.27 -5.38 -11.50
C SER A 66 4.26 -4.41 -10.90
N VAL A 67 3.86 -4.66 -9.64
CA VAL A 67 2.92 -3.79 -8.91
C VAL A 67 3.45 -2.37 -8.76
N THR A 68 4.76 -2.19 -8.60
CA THR A 68 5.36 -0.85 -8.47
C THR A 68 5.44 -0.12 -9.81
N LYS A 69 5.65 -0.84 -10.92
CA LYS A 69 5.54 -0.26 -12.27
C LYS A 69 4.12 0.21 -12.53
N ALA A 70 3.13 -0.63 -12.24
CA ALA A 70 1.72 -0.30 -12.42
C ALA A 70 1.28 0.92 -11.58
N ALA A 71 1.80 1.08 -10.36
CA ALA A 71 1.53 2.25 -9.54
C ALA A 71 2.12 3.55 -10.13
N VAL A 72 3.30 3.48 -10.75
CA VAL A 72 3.92 4.61 -11.45
C VAL A 72 3.18 4.94 -12.75
N ASP A 73 2.81 3.91 -13.52
CA ASP A 73 2.06 4.06 -14.77
C ASP A 73 0.71 4.78 -14.55
N GLN A 74 0.03 4.44 -13.44
CA GLN A 74 -1.20 5.10 -13.00
C GLN A 74 -0.98 6.46 -12.33
N LYS A 75 0.25 6.97 -12.28
CA LYS A 75 0.63 8.25 -11.66
C LYS A 75 0.28 8.35 -10.17
N LEU A 76 0.08 7.22 -9.49
CA LEU A 76 -0.12 7.16 -8.04
C LEU A 76 1.23 7.28 -7.32
N TRP A 77 2.26 6.66 -7.90
CA TRP A 77 3.64 6.69 -7.44
C TRP A 77 4.54 7.38 -8.47
N GLN A 78 5.75 7.72 -8.06
CA GLN A 78 6.75 8.35 -8.92
C GLN A 78 8.04 7.52 -8.93
N GLU A 79 8.77 7.63 -10.03
CA GLU A 79 10.16 7.21 -10.11
C GLU A 79 11.08 8.30 -9.60
N CYS A 80 12.20 7.90 -9.01
CA CYS A 80 13.21 8.85 -8.58
C CYS A 80 13.74 9.63 -9.80
N PRO A 81 13.73 10.98 -9.76
CA PRO A 81 14.13 11.80 -10.91
C PRO A 81 15.63 11.69 -11.23
N LYS A 82 16.44 11.14 -10.32
CA LYS A 82 17.88 10.93 -10.50
C LYS A 82 18.20 9.63 -11.26
N GLY A 83 17.20 8.86 -11.68
CA GLY A 83 17.39 7.67 -12.52
C GLY A 83 17.91 6.42 -11.80
N CYS A 84 17.95 6.40 -10.46
CA CYS A 84 18.43 5.25 -9.69
C CYS A 84 17.47 4.05 -9.66
N GLY A 85 16.28 4.20 -10.25
CA GLY A 85 15.25 3.17 -10.24
C GLY A 85 14.55 3.00 -8.88
N TYR A 86 14.57 3.97 -7.97
CA TYR A 86 13.67 3.90 -6.82
C TYR A 86 12.24 4.32 -7.23
N ARG A 87 11.21 3.60 -6.76
CA ARG A 87 9.79 3.87 -7.01
C ARG A 87 9.06 4.01 -5.68
N GLY A 88 8.22 5.03 -5.52
CA GLY A 88 7.51 5.26 -4.26
C GLY A 88 6.48 6.36 -4.33
N ALA A 89 5.73 6.54 -3.23
CA ALA A 89 4.92 7.72 -3.04
C ALA A 89 5.78 8.99 -3.03
N ARG A 90 5.19 10.15 -3.35
CA ARG A 90 5.89 11.44 -3.45
C ARG A 90 6.73 11.77 -2.23
N GLU A 91 6.20 11.55 -1.03
CA GLU A 91 6.91 11.78 0.23
C GLU A 91 8.13 10.86 0.37
N SER A 92 8.00 9.59 -0.01
CA SER A 92 9.12 8.64 -0.03
C SER A 92 10.19 9.03 -1.05
N ILE A 93 9.81 9.53 -2.24
CA ILE A 93 10.77 10.04 -3.23
C ILE A 93 11.57 11.22 -2.68
N ASN A 94 10.90 12.21 -2.06
CA ASN A 94 11.58 13.37 -1.49
C ASN A 94 12.60 12.96 -0.42
N ASN A 95 12.19 12.07 0.50
CA ASN A 95 13.08 11.54 1.53
C ASN A 95 14.23 10.74 0.91
N HIS A 96 13.96 9.92 -0.12
CA HIS A 96 14.97 9.16 -0.84
C HIS A 96 16.00 10.09 -1.49
N VAL A 97 15.56 11.10 -2.23
CA VAL A 97 16.44 12.07 -2.89
C VAL A 97 17.30 12.81 -1.88
N ASN A 98 16.72 13.31 -0.79
CA ASN A 98 17.48 14.02 0.24
C ASN A 98 18.53 13.14 0.94
N ARG A 99 18.29 11.83 1.04
CA ARG A 99 19.20 10.90 1.74
C ARG A 99 20.25 10.27 0.84
N HIS A 100 19.92 10.03 -0.44
CA HIS A 100 20.75 9.23 -1.34
C HIS A 100 21.30 10.01 -2.53
N HIS A 101 20.76 11.19 -2.82
CA HIS A 101 21.15 12.04 -3.96
C HIS A 101 21.49 13.47 -3.55
N LYS A 102 21.84 13.68 -2.29
CA LYS A 102 22.43 14.95 -1.86
C LYS A 102 23.79 15.09 -2.52
N GLU A 103 23.84 15.94 -3.54
CA GLU A 103 25.06 16.51 -4.05
C GLU A 103 25.63 17.40 -2.93
N ASN A 104 26.90 17.22 -2.57
CA ASN A 104 27.60 18.16 -1.67
C ASN A 104 27.77 19.50 -2.38
#